data_AF-A0A953MQC8-F1
#
_entry.id   AF-A0A953MQC8-F1
#
_cell.length_a   1.000
_cell.length_b   1.000
_cell.length_c   1.000
_cell.angle_alpha   90.00
_cell.angle_beta   90.00
_cell.angle_gamma   90.00
#
_symmetry.space_group_name_H-M   'P 1'
#
loop_
_entity.id
_entity.type
_entity.pdbx_description
1 polymer ?
#
loop_
_entity_poly.entity_id
_entity_poly.type
_entity_poly.pdbx_seq_one_letter_code
_entity_poly.pdbx_strand_id
1 'polypeptide(L)'
;TNQFFHQLNSVFVNNAIRRKLTDVEFENQKSSFIESADMKQVILSLNLKAKDERVILVTEETESSNDNKLFKKIPAICKELEIETMTLPELIVKYDGIDIDFQ
;
A
#
# COMPACT_ATOMS: atom_id res chain seq x y z
N THR A 1 12.09 6.77 -9.04
CA THR A 1 11.19 6.08 -10.00
C THR A 1 11.57 4.63 -10.26
N ASN A 2 12.82 4.31 -10.65
CA ASN A 2 13.23 2.92 -10.95
C ASN A 2 13.15 1.95 -9.77
N GLN A 3 13.42 2.42 -8.54
CA GLN A 3 13.39 1.57 -7.34
C GLN A 3 11.99 1.04 -7.01
N PHE A 4 10.95 1.89 -7.10
CA PHE A 4 9.56 1.48 -6.86
C PHE A 4 9.11 0.39 -7.84
N PHE A 5 9.37 0.58 -9.14
CA PHE A 5 9.03 -0.42 -10.14
C PHE A 5 9.81 -1.73 -9.96
N HIS A 6 11.06 -1.66 -9.46
CA HIS A 6 11.81 -2.85 -9.11
C HIS A 6 11.18 -3.61 -7.94
N GLN A 7 10.76 -2.89 -6.89
CA GLN A 7 10.06 -3.47 -5.74
C GLN A 7 8.70 -4.06 -6.15
N LEU A 8 7.99 -3.42 -7.08
CA LEU A 8 6.72 -3.92 -7.61
C LEU A 8 6.86 -5.26 -8.34
N ASN A 9 8.03 -5.55 -8.92
CA ASN A 9 8.31 -6.83 -9.58
C ASN A 9 8.84 -7.90 -8.63
N SER A 10 9.22 -7.55 -7.40
CA SER A 10 9.92 -8.45 -6.48
C SER A 10 9.37 -8.37 -5.05
N VAL A 11 9.69 -7.30 -4.34
CA VAL A 11 9.40 -7.11 -2.90
C VAL A 11 7.89 -7.10 -2.61
N PHE A 12 7.06 -6.52 -3.48
CA PHE A 12 5.62 -6.42 -3.27
C PHE A 12 4.84 -7.66 -3.73
N VAL A 13 5.54 -8.65 -4.28
CA VAL A 13 4.93 -9.81 -4.92
C VAL A 13 4.96 -11.01 -4.00
N ASN A 14 3.85 -11.74 -3.95
CA ASN A 14 3.79 -13.08 -3.42
C ASN A 14 4.40 -14.06 -4.45
N ASN A 15 5.65 -14.44 -4.20
CA ASN A 15 6.41 -15.32 -5.09
C ASN A 15 5.76 -16.70 -5.31
N ALA A 16 4.98 -17.21 -4.35
CA ALA A 16 4.28 -18.48 -4.50
C ALA A 16 3.14 -18.39 -5.52
N ILE A 17 2.46 -17.25 -5.60
CA ILE A 17 1.43 -16.97 -6.62
C ILE A 17 2.08 -16.61 -7.95
N ARG A 18 3.13 -15.77 -7.95
CA ARG A 18 3.84 -15.36 -9.17
C ARG A 18 4.31 -16.54 -10.03
N ARG A 19 4.83 -17.59 -9.40
CA ARG A 19 5.32 -18.81 -10.08
C ARG A 19 4.23 -19.58 -10.84
N LYS A 20 2.95 -19.33 -10.53
CA LYS A 20 1.79 -19.96 -11.18
C LYS A 20 1.26 -19.16 -12.37
N LEU A 21 1.78 -17.94 -12.59
CA LEU A 21 1.32 -17.03 -13.63
C LEU A 21 2.32 -16.97 -14.78
N THR A 22 1.79 -16.88 -15.99
CA THR A 22 2.54 -16.44 -17.17
C THR A 22 2.96 -14.98 -17.03
N ASP A 23 3.93 -14.55 -17.84
CA ASP A 23 4.38 -13.16 -17.83
C ASP A 23 3.25 -12.19 -18.27
N VAL A 24 2.41 -12.62 -19.21
CA VAL A 24 1.25 -11.82 -19.66
C VAL A 24 0.23 -11.63 -18.52
N GLU A 25 -0.10 -12.70 -17.80
CA GLU A 25 -1.02 -12.62 -16.65
C GLU A 25 -0.45 -11.75 -15.52
N PHE A 26 0.85 -11.86 -15.27
CA PHE A 26 1.55 -11.02 -14.30
C PHE A 26 1.47 -9.55 -14.68
N GLU A 27 1.79 -9.19 -15.92
CA GLU A 27 1.74 -7.79 -16.39
C GLU A 27 0.33 -7.21 -16.32
N ASN A 28 -0.70 -7.99 -16.69
CA ASN A 28 -2.10 -7.56 -16.57
C ASN A 28 -2.48 -7.28 -15.12
N GLN A 29 -2.18 -8.18 -14.19
CA GLN A 29 -2.46 -7.97 -12.77
C GLN A 29 -1.66 -6.81 -12.18
N LYS A 30 -0.42 -6.61 -12.63
CA LYS A 30 0.42 -5.48 -12.21
C LYS A 30 -0.20 -4.14 -12.62
N SER A 31 -0.66 -4.02 -13.86
CA SER A 31 -1.36 -2.81 -14.32
C SER A 31 -2.61 -2.54 -13.49
N SER A 32 -3.47 -3.55 -13.29
CA SER A 32 -4.66 -3.40 -12.45
C SER A 32 -4.34 -3.02 -11.01
N PHE A 33 -3.25 -3.55 -10.46
CA PHE A 33 -2.82 -3.23 -9.10
C PHE A 33 -2.32 -1.78 -8.97
N ILE A 34 -1.51 -1.29 -9.92
CA ILE A 34 -1.07 0.12 -9.96
C ILE A 34 -2.28 1.06 -10.08
N GLU A 35 -3.28 0.68 -10.86
CA GLU A 35 -4.47 1.49 -11.10
C GLU A 35 -5.49 1.48 -9.94
N SER A 36 -5.31 0.61 -8.95
CA SER A 36 -6.17 0.52 -7.77
C SER A 36 -6.14 1.81 -6.94
N ALA A 37 -7.25 2.10 -6.23
CA ALA A 37 -7.35 3.27 -5.36
C ALA A 37 -6.27 3.25 -4.27
N ASP A 38 -6.13 2.09 -3.64
CA ASP A 38 -5.10 1.73 -2.68
C ASP A 38 -3.70 2.11 -3.13
N MET A 39 -3.28 1.65 -4.31
CA MET A 39 -1.94 1.92 -4.80
C MET A 39 -1.75 3.38 -5.22
N LYS A 40 -2.79 4.05 -5.71
CA LYS A 40 -2.76 5.49 -5.96
C LYS A 40 -2.50 6.28 -4.68
N GLN A 41 -3.07 5.86 -3.54
CA GLN A 41 -2.78 6.48 -2.23
C GLN A 41 -1.33 6.25 -1.80
N VAL A 42 -0.78 5.05 -2.00
CA VAL A 42 0.63 4.75 -1.71
C VAL A 42 1.57 5.61 -2.57
N ILE A 43 1.29 5.72 -3.88
CA ILE A 43 2.07 6.54 -4.81
C ILE A 43 2.01 8.03 -4.42
N LEU A 44 0.82 8.54 -4.06
CA LEU A 44 0.68 9.90 -3.55
C LEU A 44 1.51 10.11 -2.28
N SER A 45 1.44 9.16 -1.35
CA SER A 45 2.19 9.21 -0.08
C SER A 45 3.70 9.25 -0.32
N LEU A 46 4.21 8.45 -1.26
CA LEU A 46 5.61 8.49 -1.69
C LEU A 46 6.00 9.86 -2.27
N ASN A 47 5.14 10.43 -3.13
CA ASN A 47 5.41 11.72 -3.76
C ASN A 47 5.45 12.87 -2.75
N LEU A 48 4.58 12.84 -1.73
CA LEU A 48 4.57 13.82 -0.64
C LEU A 48 5.78 13.63 0.28
N LYS A 49 6.10 12.38 0.64
CA LYS A 49 7.32 12.04 1.41
C LYS A 49 8.60 12.51 0.71
N ALA A 50 8.67 12.38 -0.62
CA ALA A 50 9.81 12.86 -1.41
C ALA A 50 9.95 14.40 -1.43
N LYS A 51 8.93 15.12 -0.98
CA LYS A 51 8.95 16.58 -0.75
C LYS A 51 9.17 16.94 0.72
N ASP A 52 9.62 15.98 1.53
CA ASP A 52 9.81 16.11 2.98
C ASP A 52 8.53 16.44 3.77
N GLU A 53 7.35 16.13 3.21
CA GLU A 53 6.08 16.25 3.94
C GLU A 53 5.89 15.06 4.89
N ARG A 54 5.35 15.31 6.08
CA ARG A 54 4.94 14.24 6.99
C ARG A 54 3.64 13.62 6.49
N VAL A 55 3.70 12.34 6.15
CA VAL A 55 2.55 11.58 5.64
C VAL A 55 2.30 10.37 6.52
N ILE A 56 1.03 10.15 6.86
CA ILE A 56 0.54 8.93 7.49
C ILE A 56 -0.61 8.41 6.64
N LEU A 57 -0.55 7.14 6.22
CA LEU A 57 -1.63 6.49 5.50
C LEU A 57 -2.57 5.80 6.51
N VAL A 58 -3.83 6.23 6.54
CA VAL A 58 -4.82 5.68 7.47
C VAL A 58 -5.51 4.47 6.82
N THR A 59 -5.44 3.29 7.46
CA THR A 59 -6.02 2.05 6.94
C THR A 59 -6.38 1.08 8.08
N GLU A 60 -7.49 0.36 7.92
CA GLU A 60 -7.92 -0.72 8.82
C GLU A 60 -7.39 -2.10 8.39
N GLU A 61 -6.62 -2.16 7.30
CA GLU A 61 -5.97 -3.41 6.90
C GLU A 61 -4.79 -3.76 7.82
N THR A 62 -4.49 -5.05 7.90
CA THR A 62 -3.29 -5.54 8.59
C THR A 62 -2.24 -6.00 7.60
N GLU A 63 -0.97 -6.05 8.04
CA GLU A 63 0.15 -6.60 7.25
C GLU A 63 0.02 -8.10 6.93
N SER A 64 -0.98 -8.77 7.51
CA SER A 64 -1.25 -10.20 7.32
C SER A 64 -1.29 -10.59 5.85
N SER A 65 -0.87 -11.83 5.56
CA SER A 65 -0.80 -12.37 4.21
C SER A 65 -2.06 -12.07 3.37
N ASN A 66 -1.83 -11.66 2.13
CA ASN A 66 -2.89 -11.51 1.14
C ASN A 66 -3.10 -12.84 0.43
N ASP A 67 -3.62 -13.82 1.17
CA ASP A 67 -3.74 -15.18 0.66
C ASP A 67 -4.48 -15.21 -0.68
N ASN A 68 -3.94 -15.98 -1.62
CA ASN A 68 -4.42 -16.11 -3.00
C ASN A 68 -4.27 -14.86 -3.90
N LYS A 69 -3.79 -13.72 -3.41
CA LYS A 69 -3.50 -12.55 -4.26
C LYS A 69 -2.02 -12.45 -4.60
N LEU A 70 -1.74 -11.90 -5.78
CA LEU A 70 -0.37 -11.73 -6.29
C LEU A 70 0.43 -10.68 -5.52
N PHE A 71 -0.21 -9.58 -5.11
CA PHE A 71 0.48 -8.48 -4.42
C PHE A 71 0.20 -8.47 -2.92
N LYS A 72 1.20 -8.07 -2.13
CA LYS A 72 1.08 -7.79 -0.70
C LYS A 72 0.00 -6.72 -0.44
N LYS A 73 -0.57 -6.72 0.76
CA LYS A 73 -1.51 -5.67 1.21
C LYS A 73 -0.81 -4.33 1.39
N ILE A 74 -1.57 -3.24 1.41
CA ILE A 74 -1.04 -1.88 1.54
C ILE A 74 -0.16 -1.71 2.79
N PRO A 75 -0.55 -2.16 4.00
CA PRO A 75 0.28 -1.93 5.20
C PRO A 75 1.67 -2.55 5.06
N ALA A 76 1.75 -3.76 4.49
CA ALA A 76 3.02 -4.43 4.24
C ALA A 76 3.87 -3.69 3.19
N ILE A 77 3.25 -3.10 2.16
CA ILE A 77 3.94 -2.29 1.16
C ILE A 77 4.42 -0.95 1.76
N CYS A 78 3.58 -0.27 2.52
CA CYS A 78 3.92 0.96 3.22
C CYS A 78 5.13 0.77 4.14
N LYS A 79 5.22 -0.36 4.84
CA LYS A 79 6.38 -0.71 5.67
C LYS A 79 7.69 -0.80 4.88
N GLU A 80 7.67 -1.46 3.73
CA GLU A 80 8.84 -1.58 2.84
C GLU A 80 9.25 -0.23 2.22
N LEU A 81 8.30 0.70 2.12
CA LEU A 81 8.48 2.06 1.62
C LEU A 81 8.74 3.07 2.75
N GLU A 82 8.76 2.61 3.99
CA GLU A 82 8.89 3.43 5.20
C GLU A 82 7.85 4.57 5.24
N ILE A 83 6.60 4.27 4.90
CA ILE A 83 5.45 5.15 5.05
C ILE A 83 4.74 4.74 6.34
N GLU A 84 4.57 5.70 7.27
CA GLU A 84 3.84 5.45 8.51
C GLU A 84 2.37 5.14 8.20
N THR A 85 1.82 4.12 8.87
CA THR A 85 0.41 3.76 8.79
C THR A 85 -0.22 3.79 10.16
N MET A 86 -1.52 4.10 10.22
CA MET A 86 -2.30 3.97 11.45
C MET A 86 -3.76 3.63 11.13
N THR A 87 -4.49 3.13 12.12
CA THR A 87 -5.93 2.90 12.05
C THR A 87 -6.70 4.20 12.33
N LEU A 88 -7.97 4.25 11.99
CA LEU A 88 -8.84 5.38 12.29
C LEU A 88 -9.00 5.58 13.81
N PRO A 89 -9.20 4.55 14.65
CA PRO A 89 -9.22 4.73 16.10
C PRO A 89 -7.91 5.35 16.64
N GLU A 90 -6.76 4.92 16.14
CA GLU A 90 -5.47 5.50 16.53
C GLU A 90 -5.37 6.97 16.10
N LEU A 91 -5.88 7.33 14.92
CA LEU A 91 -5.92 8.73 14.46
C LEU A 91 -6.73 9.60 15.42
N ILE A 92 -7.93 9.14 15.79
CA ILE A 92 -8.85 9.87 16.68
C ILE A 92 -8.22 10.08 18.06
N VAL A 93 -7.49 9.08 18.58
CA VAL A 93 -6.78 9.20 19.86
C VAL A 93 -5.55 10.11 19.77
N LYS A 94 -4.87 10.14 18.61
CA LYS A 94 -3.61 10.88 18.43
C LYS A 94 -3.82 12.39 18.26
N TYR A 95 -4.95 12.82 17.71
CA TYR A 95 -5.21 14.21 17.37
C TYR A 95 -6.45 14.75 18.07
N ASP A 96 -6.27 15.82 18.85
CA ASP A 96 -7.38 16.56 19.44
C ASP A 96 -8.18 17.34 18.37
N GLY A 97 -9.44 17.62 18.67
CA GLY A 97 -10.29 18.46 17.82
C GLY A 97 -10.93 17.74 16.63
N ILE A 98 -10.89 16.40 16.62
CA ILE A 98 -11.69 15.59 15.70
C ILE A 98 -13.06 15.37 16.33
N ASP A 99 -14.08 16.02 15.76
CA ASP A 99 -15.48 15.81 16.14
C ASP A 99 -16.12 14.81 15.17
N ILE A 100 -16.75 13.76 15.69
CA ILE A 100 -17.33 12.67 14.90
C ILE A 100 -18.84 12.69 15.10
N ASP A 101 -19.56 12.96 14.02
CA ASP A 101 -21.02 12.89 14.00
C ASP A 101 -21.49 11.60 13.32
N PHE A 102 -22.45 10.92 13.93
CA PHE A 102 -23.06 9.70 13.36
C PHE A 102 -24.44 10.07 12.83
N GLN A 103 -24.64 9.92 11.52
CA GLN A 103 -25.94 10.12 10.86
C GLN A 103 -26.85 8.91 10.96
#